data_AF-A0A562IL32-F1
#
_entry.id   AF-A0A562IL32-F1
#
_cell.length_a   1.000
_cell.length_b   1.000
_cell.length_c   1.000
_cell.angle_alpha   90.00
_cell.angle_beta   90.00
_cell.angle_gamma   90.00
#
_symmetry.space_group_name_H-M   'P 1'
#
loop_
_entity.id
_entity.type
_entity.pdbx_description
1 polymer ?
#
loop_
_entity_poly.entity_id
_entity_poly.type
_entity_poly.pdbx_seq_one_letter_code
_entity_poly.pdbx_strand_id
1 'polypeptide(L)'
;MELTAAPPAAPAPEAEPEGRLATVTRLVPVRSTELEPYAASRSEEFVVRLLTLGVPHTLLGPDFLADVAARGVYAALTRTLTDHLPPAPRFPSEPGEVLLVVGPGAETFATARALALTLRLDPESVQWASSGALAHLAPQASRISSLEAALERRRSSASAGTVTIVAVDAPLRTAGGPWLEHMLAVWSPTAVWAVLDSTRKPEDLVPWLDGLPRVDAVVVQDTDSTADPAAVLGHLEVPVALIDGARATAHRWASLLCERLEELEA
;
A
#
# COMPACT_ATOMS: atom_id res chain seq x y z
N MET A 1 -73.13 -56.64 -13.03
CA MET A 1 -73.47 -55.44 -12.23
C MET A 1 -72.52 -55.44 -11.05
N GLU A 2 -71.62 -54.52 -10.79
CA GLU A 2 -71.15 -53.24 -11.34
C GLU A 2 -69.68 -53.17 -10.87
N LEU A 3 -68.68 -53.10 -11.75
CA LEU A 3 -67.92 -51.88 -12.05
C LEU A 3 -68.02 -50.79 -10.96
N THR A 4 -66.99 -50.67 -10.12
CA THR A 4 -66.62 -49.37 -9.56
C THR A 4 -65.11 -49.20 -9.66
N ALA A 5 -64.74 -48.08 -10.27
CA ALA A 5 -63.47 -47.79 -10.88
C ALA A 5 -62.44 -47.26 -9.88
N ALA A 6 -61.18 -47.44 -10.25
CA ALA A 6 -59.99 -46.98 -9.54
C ALA A 6 -60.01 -45.46 -9.27
N PRO A 7 -59.35 -45.01 -8.18
CA PRO A 7 -59.24 -43.59 -7.85
C PRO A 7 -58.43 -42.83 -8.92
N PRO A 8 -58.75 -41.54 -9.16
CA PRO A 8 -58.11 -40.74 -10.20
C PRO A 8 -56.65 -40.41 -9.87
N ALA A 9 -55.86 -40.35 -10.95
CA ALA A 9 -54.44 -40.04 -10.96
C ALA A 9 -54.13 -38.64 -10.38
N ALA A 10 -53.01 -38.56 -9.66
CA ALA A 10 -52.43 -37.31 -9.17
C ALA A 10 -52.07 -36.36 -10.34
N PRO A 11 -52.24 -35.04 -10.19
CA PRO A 11 -51.83 -34.08 -11.19
C PRO A 11 -50.31 -34.05 -11.37
N ALA A 12 -49.88 -33.88 -12.63
CA ALA A 12 -48.49 -33.77 -13.06
C ALA A 12 -47.76 -32.58 -12.39
N PRO A 13 -46.42 -32.66 -12.20
CA PRO A 13 -45.65 -31.56 -11.64
C PRO A 13 -45.68 -30.34 -12.58
N GLU A 14 -46.03 -29.19 -12.00
CA GLU A 14 -45.96 -27.88 -12.65
C GLU A 14 -44.52 -27.57 -13.08
N ALA A 15 -44.38 -27.12 -14.32
CA ALA A 15 -43.11 -26.70 -14.90
C ALA A 15 -42.56 -25.49 -14.14
N GLU A 16 -41.33 -25.61 -13.61
CA GLU A 16 -40.60 -24.48 -13.07
C GLU A 16 -40.34 -23.44 -14.18
N PRO A 17 -40.55 -22.13 -13.91
CA PRO A 17 -40.25 -21.12 -14.90
C PRO A 17 -38.73 -20.95 -15.02
N GLU A 18 -38.18 -21.50 -16.10
CA GLU A 18 -36.87 -21.17 -16.62
C GLU A 18 -36.70 -19.65 -16.76
N GLY A 19 -35.53 -19.15 -16.34
CA GLY A 19 -34.94 -17.95 -16.93
C GLY A 19 -35.45 -16.61 -16.42
N ARG A 20 -35.42 -16.36 -15.10
CA ARG A 20 -35.46 -14.97 -14.60
C ARG A 20 -34.08 -14.32 -14.79
N LEU A 21 -33.80 -13.88 -16.02
CA LEU A 21 -32.65 -13.02 -16.32
C LEU A 21 -32.74 -11.74 -15.46
N ALA A 22 -31.62 -11.35 -14.85
CA ALA A 22 -31.54 -10.17 -14.01
C ALA A 22 -31.93 -8.90 -14.80
N THR A 23 -32.78 -8.07 -14.20
CA THR A 23 -33.12 -6.76 -14.75
C THR A 23 -31.88 -5.86 -14.71
N VAL A 24 -31.35 -5.51 -15.89
CA VAL A 24 -30.30 -4.50 -16.03
C VAL A 24 -30.94 -3.12 -15.83
N THR A 25 -30.83 -2.58 -14.63
CA THR A 25 -31.24 -1.20 -14.35
C THR A 25 -30.22 -0.26 -15.00
N ARG A 26 -30.58 0.28 -16.16
CA ARG A 26 -29.80 1.35 -16.79
C ARG A 26 -29.92 2.60 -15.93
N LEU A 27 -28.85 2.95 -15.24
CA LEU A 27 -28.74 4.24 -14.56
C LEU A 27 -28.77 5.33 -15.64
N VAL A 28 -29.86 6.07 -15.69
CA VAL A 28 -29.97 7.28 -16.51
C VAL A 28 -29.46 8.43 -15.64
N PRO A 29 -28.40 9.14 -16.04
CA PRO A 29 -27.97 10.32 -15.31
C PRO A 29 -29.09 11.36 -15.38
N VAL A 30 -29.79 11.55 -14.26
CA VAL A 30 -30.74 12.65 -14.11
C VAL A 30 -29.91 13.88 -13.76
N ARG A 31 -29.89 14.87 -14.65
CA ARG A 31 -29.42 16.21 -14.29
C ARG A 31 -30.47 16.85 -13.40
N SER A 32 -30.32 16.69 -12.08
CA SER A 32 -31.14 17.42 -11.12
C SER A 32 -30.69 18.89 -11.10
N THR A 33 -31.59 19.79 -11.47
CA THR A 33 -31.42 21.25 -11.30
C THR A 33 -31.80 21.72 -9.89
N GLU A 34 -32.17 20.81 -8.98
CA GLU A 34 -32.56 21.12 -7.60
C GLU A 34 -31.38 21.37 -6.63
N LEU A 35 -30.12 21.22 -7.09
CA LEU A 35 -28.92 21.48 -6.28
C LEU A 35 -28.33 22.89 -6.43
N GLU A 36 -29.01 23.78 -7.15
CA GLU A 36 -28.68 25.21 -7.24
C GLU A 36 -29.18 25.93 -5.96
N PRO A 37 -28.42 25.85 -4.85
CA PRO A 37 -27.66 27.02 -4.40
C PRO A 37 -26.29 26.73 -3.74
N TYR A 38 -25.67 25.56 -3.93
CA TYR A 38 -24.31 25.30 -3.41
C TYR A 38 -23.25 25.54 -4.50
N ALA A 39 -23.09 26.79 -4.94
CA ALA A 39 -21.87 27.18 -5.61
C ALA A 39 -20.75 27.16 -4.54
N ALA A 40 -20.08 26.02 -4.40
CA ALA A 40 -18.95 25.89 -3.49
C ALA A 40 -17.97 27.01 -3.78
N SER A 41 -17.48 27.67 -2.72
CA SER A 41 -16.45 28.68 -2.92
C SER A 41 -15.21 28.04 -3.56
N ARG A 42 -14.42 28.80 -4.33
CA ARG A 42 -13.15 28.30 -4.88
C ARG A 42 -12.24 27.66 -3.81
N SER A 43 -12.34 28.14 -2.56
CA SER A 43 -11.59 27.59 -1.44
C SER A 43 -12.12 26.23 -0.98
N GLU A 44 -13.44 26.03 -0.97
CA GLU A 44 -14.07 24.74 -0.67
C GLU A 44 -13.76 23.71 -1.76
N GLU A 45 -13.85 24.11 -3.03
CA GLU A 45 -13.48 23.27 -4.18
C GLU A 45 -12.02 22.83 -4.09
N PHE A 46 -11.12 23.74 -3.74
CA PHE A 46 -9.70 23.44 -3.53
C PHE A 46 -9.47 22.39 -2.43
N VAL A 47 -10.15 22.54 -1.28
CA VAL A 47 -10.06 21.54 -0.20
C VAL A 47 -10.62 20.19 -0.66
N VAL A 48 -11.76 20.17 -1.35
CA VAL A 48 -12.36 18.93 -1.88
C VAL A 48 -11.39 18.20 -2.82
N ARG A 49 -10.64 18.93 -3.65
CA ARG A 49 -9.63 18.33 -4.53
C ARG A 49 -8.47 17.71 -3.76
N LEU A 50 -7.97 18.37 -2.71
CA LEU A 50 -6.97 17.77 -1.81
C LEU A 50 -7.49 16.51 -1.10
N LEU A 51 -8.76 16.51 -0.65
CA LEU A 51 -9.38 15.32 -0.07
C LEU A 51 -9.54 14.20 -1.11
N THR A 52 -9.80 14.55 -2.37
CA THR A 52 -9.88 13.58 -3.49
C THR A 52 -8.52 12.95 -3.79
N LEU A 53 -7.43 13.71 -3.62
CA LEU A 53 -6.06 13.16 -3.67
C LEU A 53 -5.70 12.31 -2.44
N GLY A 54 -6.65 12.08 -1.53
CA GLY A 54 -6.49 11.24 -0.35
C GLY A 54 -5.85 11.93 0.85
N VAL A 55 -5.65 13.25 0.82
CA VAL A 55 -5.10 13.97 1.97
C VAL A 55 -6.08 13.89 3.14
N PRO A 56 -5.70 13.35 4.31
CA PRO A 56 -6.59 13.28 5.45
C PRO A 56 -7.04 14.68 5.88
N HIS A 57 -8.34 14.86 6.10
CA HIS A 57 -8.90 16.12 6.58
C HIS A 57 -8.25 16.60 7.89
N THR A 58 -7.76 15.67 8.72
CA THR A 58 -7.04 15.95 9.97
C THR A 58 -5.69 16.64 9.75
N LEU A 59 -5.08 16.49 8.57
CA LEU A 59 -3.88 17.24 8.21
C LEU A 59 -4.24 18.67 7.80
N LEU A 60 -5.42 18.90 7.23
CA LEU A 60 -5.86 20.22 6.76
C LEU A 60 -6.52 21.00 7.90
N GLY A 61 -5.69 21.64 8.74
CA GLY A 61 -6.16 22.46 9.86
C GLY A 61 -6.99 23.70 9.44
N PRO A 62 -7.68 24.36 10.38
CA PRO A 62 -8.59 25.48 10.09
C PRO A 62 -7.88 26.69 9.45
N ASP A 63 -6.59 26.88 9.75
CA ASP A 63 -5.77 27.98 9.22
C ASP A 63 -5.16 27.67 7.85
N PHE A 64 -5.33 26.46 7.31
CA PHE A 64 -4.67 26.01 6.08
C PHE A 64 -4.96 26.93 4.89
N LEU A 65 -6.23 27.30 4.68
CA LEU A 65 -6.63 28.18 3.58
C LEU A 65 -6.08 29.61 3.74
N ALA A 66 -5.97 30.11 4.97
CA ALA A 66 -5.36 31.39 5.24
C ALA A 66 -3.85 31.36 4.91
N ASP A 67 -3.18 30.25 5.22
CA ASP A 67 -1.76 30.05 4.90
C ASP A 67 -1.52 29.93 3.39
N VAL A 68 -2.41 29.23 2.67
CA VAL A 68 -2.41 29.16 1.20
C VAL A 68 -2.53 30.56 0.60
N ALA A 69 -3.48 31.39 1.09
CA ALA A 69 -3.66 32.75 0.58
C ALA A 69 -2.44 33.66 0.86
N ALA A 70 -1.75 33.45 2.00
CA ALA A 70 -0.61 34.27 2.40
C ALA A 70 0.72 33.85 1.72
N ARG A 71 0.93 32.55 1.49
CA ARG A 71 2.24 31.99 1.09
C ARG A 71 2.22 31.12 -0.16
N GLY A 72 1.04 30.80 -0.68
CA GLY A 72 0.85 29.88 -1.79
C GLY A 72 0.70 28.42 -1.36
N VAL A 73 0.13 27.61 -2.26
CA VAL A 73 -0.24 26.20 -2.02
C VAL A 73 0.94 25.35 -1.56
N TYR A 74 2.06 25.39 -2.29
CA TYR A 74 3.23 24.56 -2.00
C TYR A 74 3.81 24.82 -0.60
N ALA A 75 3.92 26.09 -0.21
CA ALA A 75 4.47 26.48 1.08
C ALA A 75 3.54 26.08 2.24
N ALA A 76 2.22 26.28 2.07
CA ALA A 76 1.23 25.87 3.05
C ALA A 76 1.18 24.34 3.23
N LEU A 77 1.22 23.57 2.13
CA LEU A 77 1.29 22.10 2.17
C LEU A 77 2.57 21.63 2.87
N THR A 78 3.72 22.15 2.46
CA THR A 78 5.02 21.73 3.04
C THR A 78 5.04 21.96 4.55
N ARG A 79 4.55 23.12 5.01
CA ARG A 79 4.47 23.43 6.44
C ARG A 79 3.53 22.48 7.18
N THR A 80 2.31 22.36 6.66
CA THR A 80 1.27 21.48 7.23
C THR A 80 1.77 20.04 7.36
N LEU A 81 2.37 19.51 6.30
CA LEU A 81 2.91 18.15 6.29
C LEU A 81 4.14 18.01 7.22
N THR A 82 4.94 19.05 7.38
CA THR A 82 6.07 19.04 8.34
C THR A 82 5.56 19.03 9.78
N ASP A 83 4.49 19.76 10.08
CA ASP A 83 3.94 19.89 11.43
C ASP A 83 3.18 18.63 11.86
N HIS A 84 2.60 17.87 10.91
CA HIS A 84 1.73 16.74 11.22
C HIS A 84 2.30 15.35 10.89
N LEU A 85 3.23 15.22 9.95
CA LEU A 85 3.77 13.90 9.59
C LEU A 85 5.06 13.60 10.36
N PRO A 86 5.24 12.35 10.85
CA PRO A 86 6.51 11.94 11.40
C PRO A 86 7.61 11.99 10.31
N PRO A 87 8.83 12.42 10.65
CA PRO A 87 9.90 12.54 9.66
C PRO A 87 10.30 11.17 9.11
N ALA A 88 10.58 11.10 7.81
CA ALA A 88 11.07 9.88 7.19
C ALA A 88 12.33 9.36 7.91
N PRO A 89 12.37 8.09 8.34
CA PRO A 89 13.50 7.55 9.08
C PRO A 89 14.80 7.59 8.26
N ARG A 90 15.91 7.48 8.97
CA ARG A 90 17.23 7.33 8.34
C ARG A 90 17.39 5.90 7.86
N PHE A 91 18.17 5.73 6.80
CA PHE A 91 18.61 4.41 6.40
C PHE A 91 19.56 3.85 7.46
N PRO A 92 19.54 2.53 7.69
CA PRO A 92 20.67 1.84 8.29
C PRO A 92 21.93 2.17 7.48
N SER A 93 23.00 2.54 8.18
CA SER A 93 24.25 3.04 7.59
C SER A 93 25.50 2.38 8.15
N GLU A 94 25.39 1.71 9.30
CA GLU A 94 26.53 1.10 9.95
C GLU A 94 26.79 -0.32 9.40
N PRO A 95 28.06 -0.74 9.28
CA PRO A 95 28.43 -2.11 8.93
C PRO A 95 27.73 -3.13 9.83
N GLY A 96 27.15 -4.17 9.22
CA GLY A 96 26.46 -5.24 9.95
C GLY A 96 25.03 -4.91 10.37
N GLU A 97 24.55 -3.67 10.15
CA GLU A 97 23.12 -3.39 10.28
C GLU A 97 22.33 -4.12 9.18
N VAL A 98 21.13 -4.55 9.54
CA VAL A 98 20.23 -5.24 8.62
C VAL A 98 18.96 -4.43 8.46
N LEU A 99 18.61 -4.17 7.20
CA LEU A 99 17.30 -3.66 6.81
C LEU A 99 16.45 -4.80 6.27
N LEU A 100 15.34 -5.07 6.94
CA LEU A 100 14.33 -6.00 6.46
C LEU A 100 13.29 -5.21 5.64
N VAL A 101 13.07 -5.60 4.38
CA VAL A 101 12.04 -5.03 3.51
C VAL A 101 10.95 -6.09 3.35
N VAL A 102 9.76 -5.82 3.84
CA VAL A 102 8.69 -6.82 3.98
C VAL A 102 7.52 -6.43 3.10
N GLY A 103 6.96 -7.37 2.36
CA GLY A 103 5.84 -7.07 1.49
C GLY A 103 5.51 -8.23 0.56
N PRO A 104 4.44 -8.10 -0.22
CA PRO A 104 4.07 -9.11 -1.19
C PRO A 104 5.11 -9.22 -2.30
N GLY A 105 5.55 -10.45 -2.58
CA GLY A 105 6.08 -10.88 -3.88
C GLY A 105 7.17 -10.04 -4.55
N ALA A 106 7.03 -9.87 -5.87
CA ALA A 106 8.10 -9.38 -6.74
C ALA A 106 8.33 -7.88 -6.58
N GLU A 107 7.26 -7.11 -6.31
CA GLU A 107 7.29 -5.69 -6.02
C GLU A 107 8.19 -5.38 -4.81
N THR A 108 8.11 -6.21 -3.77
CA THR A 108 8.95 -6.09 -2.57
C THR A 108 10.41 -6.36 -2.87
N PHE A 109 10.69 -7.40 -3.65
CA PHE A 109 12.07 -7.70 -4.05
C PHE A 109 12.65 -6.61 -4.95
N ALA A 110 11.88 -6.10 -5.90
CA ALA A 110 12.29 -4.99 -6.77
C ALA A 110 12.59 -3.73 -5.95
N THR A 111 11.74 -3.40 -4.97
CA THR A 111 11.94 -2.29 -4.04
C THR A 111 13.25 -2.40 -3.28
N ALA A 112 13.52 -3.58 -2.69
CA ALA A 112 14.75 -3.81 -1.96
C ALA A 112 16.01 -3.67 -2.84
N ARG A 113 15.93 -4.07 -4.12
CA ARG A 113 17.03 -3.89 -5.08
C ARG A 113 17.22 -2.43 -5.49
N ALA A 114 16.15 -1.69 -5.73
CA ALA A 114 16.22 -0.24 -5.96
C ALA A 114 16.81 0.49 -4.75
N LEU A 115 16.49 0.00 -3.55
CA LEU A 115 17.05 0.51 -2.31
C LEU A 115 18.55 0.25 -2.18
N ALA A 116 19.00 -0.95 -2.55
CA ALA A 116 20.43 -1.27 -2.61
C ALA A 116 21.20 -0.27 -3.48
N LEU A 117 20.66 0.07 -4.67
CA LEU A 117 21.24 1.08 -5.55
C LEU A 117 21.34 2.46 -4.89
N THR A 118 20.30 2.87 -4.16
CA THR A 118 20.28 4.14 -3.42
C THR A 118 21.38 4.18 -2.33
N LEU A 119 21.63 3.05 -1.68
CA LEU A 119 22.68 2.87 -0.67
C LEU A 119 24.06 2.54 -1.28
N ARG A 120 24.18 2.54 -2.61
CA ARG A 120 25.41 2.19 -3.35
C ARG A 120 25.93 0.77 -3.02
N LEU A 121 25.02 -0.13 -2.75
CA LEU A 121 25.25 -1.56 -2.58
C LEU A 121 25.01 -2.28 -3.92
N ASP A 122 25.55 -3.49 -4.06
CA ASP A 122 25.25 -4.35 -5.21
C ASP A 122 23.80 -4.87 -5.10
N PRO A 123 22.90 -4.57 -6.05
CA PRO A 123 21.53 -5.07 -6.03
C PRO A 123 21.42 -6.59 -6.18
N GLU A 124 22.46 -7.29 -6.63
CA GLU A 124 22.49 -8.77 -6.65
C GLU A 124 22.82 -9.36 -5.26
N SER A 125 23.37 -8.55 -4.34
CA SER A 125 23.65 -8.96 -2.95
C SER A 125 22.43 -8.94 -2.03
N VAL A 126 21.29 -8.39 -2.49
CA VAL A 126 20.03 -8.35 -1.75
C VAL A 126 19.52 -9.76 -1.53
N GLN A 127 19.33 -10.12 -0.26
CA GLN A 127 18.80 -11.44 0.09
C GLN A 127 17.28 -11.48 -0.13
N TRP A 128 16.78 -12.61 -0.64
CA TRP A 128 15.35 -12.83 -0.87
C TRP A 128 14.84 -14.02 -0.07
N ALA A 129 14.01 -13.74 0.92
CA ALA A 129 13.40 -14.71 1.81
C ALA A 129 11.94 -14.98 1.43
N SER A 130 11.71 -16.05 0.67
CA SER A 130 10.37 -16.54 0.37
C SER A 130 10.31 -18.05 0.56
N SER A 131 9.31 -18.51 1.30
CA SER A 131 9.05 -19.93 1.55
C SER A 131 8.11 -20.57 0.51
N GLY A 132 7.62 -19.79 -0.46
CA GLY A 132 6.61 -20.20 -1.44
C GLY A 132 7.10 -20.25 -2.88
N ALA A 133 6.16 -20.21 -3.82
CA ALA A 133 6.41 -20.28 -5.26
C ALA A 133 7.34 -19.16 -5.78
N LEU A 134 7.45 -18.05 -5.04
CA LEU A 134 8.25 -16.89 -5.40
C LEU A 134 9.72 -17.00 -4.97
N ALA A 135 10.14 -18.08 -4.30
CA ALA A 135 11.55 -18.30 -3.93
C ALA A 135 12.50 -18.17 -5.13
N HIS A 136 12.04 -18.52 -6.33
CA HIS A 136 12.85 -18.51 -7.55
C HIS A 136 13.08 -17.12 -8.17
N LEU A 137 12.47 -16.06 -7.64
CA LEU A 137 12.69 -14.68 -8.13
C LEU A 137 14.14 -14.22 -7.98
N ALA A 138 14.85 -14.70 -6.96
CA ALA A 138 16.25 -14.41 -6.75
C ALA A 138 17.17 -15.52 -7.28
N PRO A 139 18.40 -15.18 -7.73
CA PRO A 139 19.46 -16.14 -7.99
C PRO A 139 19.74 -17.02 -6.77
N GLN A 140 20.28 -18.22 -6.99
CA GLN A 140 20.59 -19.16 -5.91
C GLN A 140 21.52 -18.55 -4.85
N ALA A 141 22.42 -17.65 -5.25
CA ALA A 141 23.36 -16.95 -4.39
C ALA A 141 22.71 -15.97 -3.39
N SER A 142 21.45 -15.60 -3.57
CA SER A 142 20.76 -14.63 -2.71
C SER A 142 19.39 -15.14 -2.24
N ARG A 143 19.02 -16.36 -2.64
CA ARG A 143 17.77 -17.01 -2.25
C ARG A 143 17.84 -17.61 -0.84
N ILE A 144 16.76 -17.41 -0.09
CA ILE A 144 16.50 -17.99 1.23
C ILE A 144 15.11 -18.62 1.18
N SER A 145 15.05 -19.95 1.08
CA SER A 145 13.80 -20.72 1.05
C SER A 145 13.65 -21.67 2.25
N SER A 146 14.61 -21.64 3.18
CA SER A 146 14.60 -22.43 4.41
C SER A 146 15.28 -21.67 5.54
N LEU A 147 15.01 -22.08 6.78
CA LEU A 147 15.65 -21.50 7.97
C LEU A 147 17.17 -21.72 7.97
N GLU A 148 17.61 -22.90 7.52
CA GLU A 148 19.04 -23.22 7.39
C GLU A 148 19.74 -22.29 6.40
N ALA A 149 19.12 -22.04 5.24
CA ALA A 149 19.63 -21.08 4.28
C ALA A 149 19.71 -19.67 4.89
N ALA A 150 18.70 -19.25 5.66
CA ALA A 150 18.71 -17.95 6.32
C ALA A 150 19.89 -17.81 7.30
N LEU A 151 20.16 -18.84 8.11
CA LEU A 151 21.28 -18.86 9.07
C LEU A 151 22.65 -18.83 8.37
N GLU A 152 22.81 -19.54 7.25
CA GLU A 152 24.03 -19.49 6.44
C GLU A 152 24.23 -18.10 5.82
N ARG A 153 23.17 -17.52 5.24
CA ARG A 153 23.23 -16.17 4.66
C ARG A 153 23.54 -15.10 5.70
N ARG A 154 22.96 -15.19 6.90
CA ARG A 154 23.28 -14.27 8.00
C ARG A 154 24.77 -14.31 8.34
N ARG A 155 25.34 -15.51 8.48
CA ARG A 155 26.78 -15.69 8.77
C ARG A 155 27.66 -15.09 7.67
N SER A 156 27.30 -15.34 6.41
CA SER A 156 28.02 -14.79 5.25
C SER A 156 27.90 -13.27 5.13
N SER A 157 26.75 -12.70 5.47
CA SER A 157 26.51 -11.25 5.37
C SER A 157 27.20 -10.48 6.50
N ALA A 158 27.27 -11.07 7.69
CA ALA A 158 27.96 -10.47 8.83
C ALA A 158 29.47 -10.26 8.59
N SER A 159 30.10 -11.06 7.73
CA SER A 159 31.51 -10.90 7.37
C SER A 159 31.76 -9.92 6.21
N ALA A 160 30.72 -9.45 5.52
CA ALA A 160 30.85 -8.57 4.36
C ALA A 160 31.22 -7.12 4.71
N GLY A 161 30.99 -6.70 5.96
CA GLY A 161 31.35 -5.35 6.43
C GLY A 161 30.50 -4.22 5.82
N THR A 162 29.32 -4.54 5.31
CA THR A 162 28.35 -3.58 4.76
C THR A 162 26.98 -3.73 5.44
N VAL A 163 26.08 -2.79 5.17
CA VAL A 163 24.65 -2.98 5.46
C VAL A 163 24.13 -4.17 4.66
N THR A 164 23.25 -4.97 5.27
CA THR A 164 22.58 -6.09 4.59
C THR A 164 21.11 -5.74 4.36
N ILE A 165 20.64 -5.84 3.12
CA ILE A 165 19.22 -5.71 2.79
C ILE A 165 18.65 -7.11 2.55
N VAL A 166 17.56 -7.40 3.25
CA VAL A 166 16.83 -8.66 3.15
C VAL A 166 15.39 -8.37 2.82
N ALA A 167 14.96 -8.74 1.61
CA ALA A 167 13.57 -8.71 1.22
C ALA A 167 12.86 -9.99 1.69
N VAL A 168 11.68 -9.86 2.29
CA VAL A 168 10.89 -10.97 2.81
C VAL A 168 9.50 -10.95 2.20
N ASP A 169 9.14 -12.07 1.58
CA ASP A 169 7.80 -12.29 1.05
C ASP A 169 6.79 -12.42 2.19
N ALA A 170 5.86 -11.45 2.26
CA ALA A 170 4.75 -11.41 3.18
C ALA A 170 3.46 -11.17 2.40
N PRO A 171 2.82 -12.23 1.86
CA PRO A 171 1.59 -12.11 1.10
C PRO A 171 0.47 -11.44 1.90
N LEU A 172 -0.36 -10.62 1.24
CA LEU A 172 -1.42 -9.84 1.91
C LEU A 172 -2.35 -10.67 2.80
N ARG A 173 -2.68 -11.90 2.38
CA ARG A 173 -3.60 -12.77 3.12
C ARG A 173 -3.02 -13.39 4.38
N THR A 174 -1.70 -13.49 4.48
CA THR A 174 -1.03 -14.23 5.57
C THR A 174 -0.06 -13.38 6.37
N ALA A 175 0.23 -12.15 5.94
CA ALA A 175 1.21 -11.26 6.56
C ALA A 175 2.58 -11.95 6.80
N GLY A 176 2.94 -12.92 5.93
CA GLY A 176 4.14 -13.74 6.07
C GLY A 176 4.07 -14.84 7.15
N GLY A 177 3.11 -14.79 8.06
CA GLY A 177 2.90 -15.81 9.10
C GLY A 177 4.18 -16.18 9.87
N PRO A 178 4.38 -17.46 10.23
CA PRO A 178 5.59 -17.90 10.94
C PRO A 178 6.90 -17.66 10.18
N TRP A 179 6.85 -17.51 8.85
CA TRP A 179 8.05 -17.27 8.05
C TRP A 179 8.68 -15.92 8.37
N LEU A 180 7.87 -14.87 8.49
CA LEU A 180 8.35 -13.54 8.83
C LEU A 180 8.94 -13.50 10.24
N GLU A 181 8.31 -14.15 11.22
CA GLU A 181 8.85 -14.27 12.58
C GLU A 181 10.22 -14.94 12.60
N HIS A 182 10.39 -16.03 11.84
CA HIS A 182 11.69 -16.67 11.69
C HIS A 182 12.73 -15.74 11.06
N MET A 183 12.36 -14.96 10.04
CA MET A 183 13.28 -14.02 9.42
C MET A 183 13.67 -12.89 10.39
N LEU A 184 12.73 -12.37 11.18
CA LEU A 184 13.01 -11.39 12.23
C LEU A 184 13.98 -11.96 13.28
N ALA A 185 13.75 -13.19 13.73
CA ALA A 185 14.62 -13.85 14.71
C ALA A 185 16.03 -14.11 14.14
N VAL A 186 16.10 -14.63 12.92
CA VAL A 186 17.38 -14.93 12.26
C VAL A 186 18.17 -13.67 11.96
N TRP A 187 17.54 -12.62 11.44
CA TRP A 187 18.27 -11.44 10.99
C TRP A 187 18.47 -10.40 12.07
N SER A 188 17.61 -10.38 13.09
CA SER A 188 17.61 -9.38 14.16
C SER A 188 17.73 -7.95 13.61
N PRO A 189 16.81 -7.53 12.70
CA PRO A 189 17.02 -6.33 11.91
C PRO A 189 16.99 -5.05 12.74
N THR A 190 17.83 -4.09 12.34
CA THR A 190 17.87 -2.75 12.91
C THR A 190 16.58 -2.01 12.54
N ALA A 191 16.10 -2.17 11.31
CA ALA A 191 14.85 -1.60 10.84
C ALA A 191 14.05 -2.59 9.98
N VAL A 192 12.71 -2.51 10.06
CA VAL A 192 11.76 -3.28 9.27
C VAL A 192 10.85 -2.34 8.51
N TRP A 193 10.93 -2.34 7.18
CA TRP A 193 10.14 -1.46 6.33
C TRP A 193 9.14 -2.27 5.51
N ALA A 194 7.87 -1.91 5.58
CA ALA A 194 6.82 -2.57 4.81
C ALA A 194 6.61 -1.88 3.45
N VAL A 195 6.43 -2.65 2.38
CA VAL A 195 6.17 -2.14 1.03
C VAL A 195 4.66 -2.08 0.78
N LEU A 196 4.19 -0.90 0.43
CA LEU A 196 2.79 -0.61 0.12
C LEU A 196 2.66 -0.16 -1.32
N ASP A 197 1.70 -0.74 -2.02
CA ASP A 197 1.31 -0.39 -3.37
C ASP A 197 0.09 0.55 -3.27
N SER A 198 0.26 1.80 -3.72
CA SER A 198 -0.79 2.82 -3.65
C SER A 198 -1.99 2.54 -4.54
N THR A 199 -1.89 1.60 -5.49
CA THR A 199 -3.02 1.19 -6.33
C THR A 199 -3.94 0.18 -5.63
N ARG A 200 -3.53 -0.32 -4.45
CA ARG A 200 -4.32 -1.26 -3.66
C ARG A 200 -5.28 -0.55 -2.73
N LYS A 201 -6.38 -1.26 -2.49
CA LYS A 201 -7.43 -0.84 -1.58
C LYS A 201 -6.89 -0.73 -0.14
N PRO A 202 -7.13 0.38 0.56
CA PRO A 202 -6.76 0.52 1.96
C PRO A 202 -7.32 -0.62 2.84
N GLU A 203 -8.51 -1.15 2.51
CA GLU A 203 -9.13 -2.25 3.24
C GLU A 203 -8.33 -3.56 3.18
N ASP A 204 -7.49 -3.74 2.17
CA ASP A 204 -6.58 -4.88 2.06
C ASP A 204 -5.22 -4.61 2.73
N LEU A 205 -4.77 -3.34 2.70
CA LEU A 205 -3.45 -2.95 3.22
C LEU A 205 -3.43 -2.78 4.74
N VAL A 206 -4.47 -2.18 5.33
CA VAL A 206 -4.51 -1.87 6.76
C VAL A 206 -4.51 -3.14 7.61
N PRO A 207 -5.41 -4.12 7.40
CA PRO A 207 -5.37 -5.36 8.19
C PRO A 207 -4.08 -6.16 7.99
N TRP A 208 -3.46 -6.03 6.81
CA TRP A 208 -2.18 -6.66 6.53
C TRP A 208 -1.05 -6.02 7.34
N LEU A 209 -0.95 -4.68 7.36
CA LEU A 209 0.02 -3.94 8.18
C LEU A 209 -0.15 -4.26 9.67
N ASP A 210 -1.39 -4.26 10.17
CA ASP A 210 -1.70 -4.59 11.57
C ASP A 210 -1.32 -6.03 11.93
N GLY A 211 -1.35 -6.92 10.94
CA GLY A 211 -0.95 -8.32 11.08
C GLY A 211 0.56 -8.56 11.09
N LEU A 212 1.38 -7.56 10.74
CA LEU A 212 2.83 -7.71 10.75
C LEU A 212 3.37 -7.60 12.18
N PRO A 213 4.26 -8.52 12.62
CA PRO A 213 4.78 -8.54 13.98
C PRO A 213 5.68 -7.33 14.34
N ARG A 214 6.22 -6.65 13.33
CA ARG A 214 7.00 -5.41 13.47
C ARG A 214 7.04 -4.66 12.15
N VAL A 215 6.75 -3.36 12.20
CA VAL A 215 6.98 -2.41 11.12
C VAL A 215 7.47 -1.11 11.76
N ASP A 216 8.60 -0.60 11.29
CA ASP A 216 9.17 0.66 11.77
C ASP A 216 8.90 1.82 10.78
N ALA A 217 8.62 1.50 9.51
CA ALA A 217 8.31 2.47 8.47
C ALA A 217 7.64 1.79 7.26
N VAL A 218 7.10 2.60 6.35
CA VAL A 218 6.57 2.10 5.07
C VAL A 218 7.27 2.72 3.86
N VAL A 219 7.38 1.94 2.79
CA VAL A 219 7.76 2.38 1.45
C VAL A 219 6.50 2.34 0.60
N VAL A 220 6.09 3.49 0.10
CA VAL A 220 4.91 3.64 -0.76
C VAL A 220 5.37 3.66 -2.22
N GLN A 221 4.72 2.86 -3.05
CA GLN A 221 5.01 2.71 -4.48
C GLN A 221 3.79 3.01 -5.33
N ASP A 222 4.05 3.30 -6.61
CA ASP A 222 3.07 3.48 -7.66
C ASP A 222 2.09 4.63 -7.36
N THR A 223 2.60 5.71 -6.74
CA THR A 223 1.76 6.87 -6.40
C THR A 223 1.32 7.68 -7.61
N ASP A 224 2.00 7.52 -8.75
CA ASP A 224 1.61 8.08 -10.04
C ASP A 224 0.46 7.32 -10.71
N SER A 225 0.21 6.09 -10.26
CA SER A 225 -0.75 5.16 -10.86
C SER A 225 -2.07 5.09 -10.09
N THR A 226 -2.24 5.95 -9.08
CA THR A 226 -3.49 6.08 -8.31
C THR A 226 -4.06 7.50 -8.39
N ALA A 227 -5.37 7.60 -8.21
CA ALA A 227 -6.08 8.89 -8.14
C ALA A 227 -5.94 9.57 -6.77
N ASP A 228 -5.61 8.81 -5.72
CA ASP A 228 -5.57 9.27 -4.32
C ASP A 228 -4.23 8.94 -3.62
N PRO A 229 -3.09 9.45 -4.12
CA PRO A 229 -1.76 9.05 -3.67
C PRO A 229 -1.48 9.28 -2.18
N ALA A 230 -2.21 10.20 -1.54
CA ALA A 230 -2.06 10.48 -0.12
C ALA A 230 -3.01 9.67 0.78
N ALA A 231 -3.90 8.83 0.23
CA ALA A 231 -4.90 8.08 0.99
C ALA A 231 -4.28 7.23 2.10
N VAL A 232 -3.09 6.67 1.84
CA VAL A 232 -2.33 5.89 2.82
C VAL A 232 -2.01 6.66 4.10
N LEU A 233 -1.83 7.99 4.04
CA LEU A 233 -1.47 8.81 5.21
C LEU A 233 -2.52 8.78 6.32
N GLY A 234 -3.79 8.54 5.98
CA GLY A 234 -4.88 8.48 6.96
C GLY A 234 -4.89 7.20 7.81
N HIS A 235 -4.09 6.20 7.43
CA HIS A 235 -4.14 4.85 7.98
C HIS A 235 -2.82 4.37 8.59
N LEU A 236 -1.78 5.19 8.54
CA LEU A 236 -0.44 4.80 8.97
C LEU A 236 -0.13 5.33 10.38
N GLU A 237 0.24 4.42 11.28
CA GLU A 237 0.80 4.77 12.59
C GLU A 237 2.32 4.91 12.56
N VAL A 238 2.95 4.47 11.47
CA VAL A 238 4.41 4.48 11.25
C VAL A 238 4.77 5.50 10.17
N PRO A 239 6.00 6.06 10.19
CA PRO A 239 6.41 7.01 9.16
C PRO A 239 6.51 6.37 7.78
N VAL A 240 6.25 7.19 6.76
CA VAL A 240 6.63 6.85 5.37
C VAL A 240 8.12 7.14 5.22
N ALA A 241 8.90 6.13 4.84
CA ALA A 241 10.32 6.27 4.55
C ALA A 241 10.57 6.74 3.12
N LEU A 242 9.87 6.13 2.16
CA LEU A 242 10.04 6.37 0.74
C LEU A 242 8.70 6.49 0.01
N ILE A 243 8.69 7.31 -1.05
CA ILE A 243 7.63 7.45 -2.04
C ILE A 243 8.29 7.27 -3.40
N ASP A 244 7.93 6.21 -4.12
CA ASP A 244 8.48 5.88 -5.45
C ASP A 244 10.02 5.92 -5.48
N GLY A 245 10.64 5.36 -4.44
CA GLY A 245 12.09 5.29 -4.28
C GLY A 245 12.77 6.57 -3.77
N ALA A 246 12.05 7.69 -3.65
CA ALA A 246 12.58 8.94 -3.09
C ALA A 246 12.23 9.09 -1.60
N ARG A 247 13.08 9.78 -0.82
CA ARG A 247 12.79 10.08 0.60
C ARG A 247 11.46 10.83 0.74
N ALA A 248 10.59 10.31 1.61
CA ALA A 248 9.25 10.84 1.86
C ALA A 248 9.28 12.10 2.75
N THR A 249 9.88 13.17 2.22
CA THR A 249 9.91 14.47 2.90
C THR A 249 8.58 15.21 2.70
N ALA A 250 8.28 16.18 3.58
CA ALA A 250 7.13 17.08 3.39
C ALA A 250 7.17 17.78 2.02
N HIS A 251 8.36 18.18 1.55
CA HIS A 251 8.56 18.77 0.22
C HIS A 251 8.22 17.77 -0.90
N ARG A 252 8.56 16.49 -0.73
CA ARG A 252 8.25 15.45 -1.73
C ARG A 252 6.74 15.22 -1.81
N TRP A 253 6.07 15.10 -0.68
CA TRP A 253 4.60 15.02 -0.61
C TRP A 253 3.93 16.27 -1.20
N ALA A 254 4.38 17.47 -0.84
CA ALA A 254 3.83 18.71 -1.38
C ALA A 254 4.04 18.82 -2.90
N SER A 255 5.19 18.40 -3.42
CA SER A 255 5.46 18.38 -4.86
C SER A 255 4.50 17.43 -5.59
N LEU A 256 4.35 16.21 -5.08
CA LEU A 256 3.43 15.21 -5.61
C LEU A 256 1.98 15.74 -5.63
N LEU A 257 1.52 16.31 -4.52
CA LEU A 257 0.15 16.83 -4.41
C LEU A 257 -0.09 18.03 -5.32
N CYS A 258 0.85 18.97 -5.43
CA CYS A 258 0.73 20.10 -6.35
C CYS A 258 0.65 19.64 -7.81
N GLU A 259 1.52 18.70 -8.21
CA GLU A 259 1.52 18.14 -9.57
C GLU A 259 0.16 17.50 -9.91
N ARG A 260 -0.39 16.70 -9.00
CA ARG A 260 -1.71 16.08 -9.18
C ARG A 260 -2.86 17.09 -9.13
N LEU A 261 -2.75 18.15 -8.34
CA LEU A 261 -3.71 19.25 -8.34
C LEU A 261 -3.71 19.98 -9.68
N GLU A 262 -2.57 20.20 -10.32
CA GLU A 262 -2.51 20.84 -11.64
C GLU A 262 -3.17 19.96 -12.71
N GLU A 263 -2.99 18.64 -12.65
CA GLU A 263 -3.61 17.70 -13.58
C GLU A 263 -5.13 17.62 -13.46
N LEU A 264 -5.67 17.69 -12.25
CA LEU A 264 -7.12 17.75 -12.02
C LEU A 264 -7.75 19.06 -12.53
N GLU A 265 -6.94 20.07 -12.85
CA GLU A 265 -7.35 21.40 -13.31
C GLU A 265 -7.38 21.50 -14.85
N ALA A 266 -6.69 20.59 -15.52
CA ALA A 266 -6.54 20.50 -16.97
C ALA A 266 -7.65 19.70 -17.65
#